data_AF-A0A7W1QYB6-F1
#
_entry.id   AF-A0A7W1QYB6-F1
#
_cell.length_a   1.000
_cell.length_b   1.000
_cell.length_c   1.000
_cell.angle_alpha   90.00
_cell.angle_beta   90.00
_cell.angle_gamma   90.00
#
_symmetry.space_group_name_H-M   'P 1'
#
loop_
_entity.id
_entity.type
_entity.pdbx_description
1 polymer ?
#
loop_
_entity_poly.entity_id
_entity_poly.type
_entity_poly.pdbx_seq_one_letter_code
_entity_poly.pdbx_strand_id
1 'polypeptide(L)'
;DWSSEAKPYRDLIIKKLEKFGLEDLEKSIEFEQIITPADFENRYRTNRGSIYGVSSNGFFSAFLRVPNRARKIKNLYFVGGATHPGGGMPLVLLSGKMASELILLQK
;
A
#
# COMPACT_ATOMS: atom_id res chain seq x y z
N ASP A 1 -12.89 2.13 -14.51
CA ASP A 1 -13.41 0.79 -14.17
C ASP A 1 -12.28 -0.19 -14.44
N TRP A 2 -11.79 -0.93 -13.45
CA TRP A 2 -10.60 -1.78 -13.68
C TRP A 2 -10.85 -2.92 -14.66
N SER A 3 -12.11 -3.31 -14.88
CA SER A 3 -12.45 -4.28 -15.91
C SER A 3 -12.19 -3.77 -17.34
N SER A 4 -12.25 -2.45 -17.55
CA SER A 4 -11.96 -1.79 -18.84
C SER A 4 -10.54 -1.22 -18.92
N GLU A 5 -9.99 -0.73 -17.81
CA GLU A 5 -8.71 -0.01 -17.81
C GLU A 5 -7.46 -0.90 -17.75
N ALA A 6 -7.57 -2.13 -17.23
CA ALA A 6 -6.40 -2.98 -16.99
C ALA A 6 -5.63 -3.33 -18.27
N LYS A 7 -6.34 -3.82 -19.30
CA LYS A 7 -5.72 -4.22 -20.57
C LYS A 7 -5.07 -3.04 -21.33
N PRO A 8 -5.75 -1.89 -21.55
CA PRO A 8 -5.12 -0.74 -22.18
C PRO A 8 -3.85 -0.26 -21.46
N TYR A 9 -3.84 -0.29 -20.13
CA TYR A 9 -2.67 0.11 -19.34
C TYR A 9 -1.53 -0.91 -19.44
N ARG A 10 -1.86 -2.21 -19.43
CA ARG A 10 -0.91 -3.30 -19.67
C ARG A 10 -0.26 -3.15 -21.05
N ASP A 11 -1.04 -2.95 -22.11
CA ASP A 11 -0.53 -2.77 -23.48
C ASP A 11 0.37 -1.53 -23.61
N LEU A 12 0.02 -0.45 -22.90
CA LEU A 12 0.86 0.76 -22.81
C LEU A 12 2.21 0.47 -22.16
N ILE A 13 2.24 -0.32 -21.08
CA ILE A 13 3.49 -0.69 -20.39
C ILE A 13 4.38 -1.52 -21.31
N ILE A 14 3.84 -2.56 -21.97
CA ILE A 14 4.61 -3.41 -22.88
C ILE A 14 5.25 -2.58 -23.99
N LYS A 15 4.46 -1.77 -24.70
CA LYS A 15 4.96 -0.86 -25.74
C LYS A 15 6.05 0.08 -25.24
N LYS A 16 5.89 0.61 -24.02
CA LYS A 16 6.87 1.51 -23.41
C LYS A 16 8.18 0.78 -23.13
N LEU A 17 8.11 -0.42 -22.56
CA LEU A 17 9.29 -1.24 -22.24
C LEU A 17 10.04 -1.69 -23.50
N GLU A 18 9.33 -2.11 -24.55
CA GLU A 18 9.94 -2.43 -25.85
C GLU A 18 10.68 -1.22 -26.43
N LYS A 19 10.10 -0.01 -26.33
CA LYS A 19 10.77 1.24 -26.72
C LYS A 19 12.05 1.53 -25.92
N PHE A 20 12.19 0.96 -24.72
CA PHE A 20 13.40 1.07 -23.88
C PHE A 20 14.38 -0.09 -24.06
N GLY A 21 14.19 -0.96 -25.06
CA GLY A 21 15.15 -1.99 -25.45
C GLY A 21 14.81 -3.41 -25.00
N LEU A 22 13.61 -3.65 -24.43
CA LEU A 22 13.12 -5.02 -24.21
C LEU A 22 12.46 -5.56 -25.50
N GLU A 23 13.27 -5.88 -26.50
CA GLU A 23 12.80 -6.37 -27.81
C GLU A 23 11.97 -7.66 -27.68
N ASP A 24 10.89 -7.76 -28.47
CA ASP A 24 9.96 -8.90 -28.50
C ASP A 24 9.38 -9.32 -27.13
N LEU A 25 9.29 -8.38 -26.18
CA LEU A 25 8.76 -8.64 -24.84
C LEU A 25 7.37 -9.26 -24.89
N GLU A 26 6.46 -8.70 -25.71
CA GLU A 26 5.08 -9.22 -25.83
C GLU A 26 5.04 -10.70 -26.24
N LYS A 27 5.88 -11.07 -27.20
CA LYS A 27 5.94 -12.43 -27.75
C LYS A 27 6.58 -13.42 -26.78
N SER A 28 7.35 -12.92 -25.82
CA SER A 28 8.11 -13.72 -24.86
C SER A 28 7.32 -14.04 -23.58
N ILE A 29 6.08 -13.56 -23.46
CA ILE A 29 5.24 -13.80 -22.28
C ILE A 29 4.68 -15.22 -22.31
N GLU A 30 5.17 -16.09 -21.43
CA GLU A 30 4.61 -17.44 -21.22
C GLU A 30 3.48 -17.46 -20.18
N PHE A 31 3.51 -16.53 -19.23
CA PHE A 31 2.53 -16.41 -18.16
C PHE A 31 2.32 -14.94 -17.79
N GLU A 32 1.07 -14.54 -17.58
CA GLU A 32 0.72 -13.20 -17.14
C GLU A 32 -0.31 -13.27 -16.01
N GLN A 33 -0.08 -12.43 -14.98
CA GLN A 33 -1.06 -12.15 -13.95
C GLN A 33 -1.21 -10.64 -13.80
N ILE A 34 -2.45 -10.17 -13.82
CA ILE A 34 -2.79 -8.76 -13.58
C ILE A 34 -3.36 -8.63 -12.17
N ILE A 35 -2.82 -7.67 -11.41
CA ILE A 35 -3.33 -7.28 -10.09
C ILE A 35 -3.61 -5.78 -10.11
N THR A 36 -4.87 -5.42 -9.95
CA THR A 36 -5.37 -4.04 -9.98
C THR A 36 -5.56 -3.49 -8.56
N PRO A 37 -5.73 -2.17 -8.39
CA PRO A 37 -6.11 -1.59 -7.10
C PRO A 37 -7.40 -2.20 -6.50
N ALA A 38 -8.37 -2.62 -7.33
CA ALA A 38 -9.56 -3.33 -6.83
C ALA A 38 -9.20 -4.69 -6.22
N ASP A 39 -8.22 -5.40 -6.80
CA ASP A 39 -7.73 -6.66 -6.24
C ASP A 39 -7.04 -6.43 -4.89
N PHE A 40 -6.26 -5.34 -4.76
CA PHE A 40 -5.66 -4.96 -3.48
C PHE A 40 -6.71 -4.65 -2.41
N GLU A 41 -7.74 -3.88 -2.76
CA GLU A 41 -8.85 -3.56 -1.87
C GLU A 41 -9.59 -4.82 -1.41
N ASN A 42 -9.89 -5.73 -2.34
CA ASN A 42 -10.61 -6.97 -2.05
C ASN A 42 -9.76 -7.97 -1.24
N ARG A 43 -8.50 -8.19 -1.64
CA ARG A 43 -7.61 -9.19 -1.04
C ARG A 43 -7.06 -8.75 0.31
N TYR A 44 -6.64 -7.50 0.43
CA TYR A 44 -5.92 -7.00 1.60
C TYR A 44 -6.72 -5.99 2.43
N ARG A 45 -7.97 -5.71 2.05
CA ARG A 45 -8.86 -4.76 2.74
C ARG A 45 -8.24 -3.36 2.85
N THR A 46 -7.45 -2.98 1.85
CA THR A 46 -6.86 -1.63 1.79
C THR A 46 -7.87 -0.63 1.27
N ASN A 47 -7.87 0.56 1.83
CA ASN A 47 -8.73 1.65 1.36
C ASN A 47 -8.39 2.01 -0.09
N ARG A 48 -9.31 1.76 -1.02
CA ARG A 48 -9.16 2.06 -2.46
C ARG A 48 -7.92 1.44 -3.13
N GLY A 49 -7.45 0.30 -2.61
CA GLY A 49 -6.25 -0.36 -3.14
C GLY A 49 -4.92 0.30 -2.79
N SER A 50 -4.88 1.23 -1.82
CA SER A 50 -3.63 1.90 -1.45
C SER A 50 -2.61 0.94 -0.86
N ILE A 51 -1.37 1.03 -1.35
CA ILE A 51 -0.22 0.23 -0.87
C ILE A 51 0.56 0.90 0.28
N TYR A 52 0.32 2.20 0.54
CA TYR A 52 1.04 2.99 1.55
C TYR A 52 0.11 3.72 2.54
N GLY A 53 -1.17 3.37 2.57
CA GLY A 53 -2.15 4.07 3.41
C GLY A 53 -2.46 5.48 2.89
N VAL A 54 -2.52 6.46 3.79
CA VAL A 54 -2.78 7.87 3.43
C VAL A 54 -1.56 8.46 2.74
N SER A 55 -1.78 9.19 1.64
CA SER A 55 -0.70 9.77 0.82
C SER A 55 0.10 10.85 1.57
N SER A 56 1.39 10.95 1.22
CA SER A 56 2.33 11.92 1.80
C SER A 56 2.46 13.20 0.96
N ASN A 57 1.43 13.56 0.18
CA ASN A 57 1.53 14.63 -0.81
C ASN A 57 1.48 16.05 -0.21
N GLY A 58 1.17 16.19 1.08
CA GLY A 58 1.18 17.47 1.79
C GLY A 58 2.23 17.51 2.89
N PHE A 59 2.75 18.70 3.19
CA PHE A 59 3.73 18.92 4.26
C PHE A 59 3.29 18.37 5.62
N PHE A 60 1.97 18.38 5.88
CA PHE A 60 1.40 17.92 7.14
C PHE A 60 0.83 16.49 7.10
N SER A 61 0.92 15.78 5.96
CA SER A 61 0.32 14.45 5.79
C SER A 61 0.78 13.44 6.85
N ALA A 62 2.04 13.50 7.27
CA ALA A 62 2.58 12.60 8.28
C ALA A 62 1.91 12.77 9.66
N PHE A 63 1.48 13.99 10.01
CA PHE A 63 0.82 14.28 11.29
C PHE A 63 -0.66 13.89 11.33
N LEU A 64 -1.26 13.65 10.16
CA LEU A 64 -2.66 13.20 10.05
C LEU A 64 -2.81 11.67 10.09
N ARG A 65 -1.69 10.93 10.18
CA ARG A 65 -1.71 9.47 10.29
C ARG A 65 -2.39 9.04 11.59
N VAL A 66 -3.11 7.93 11.53
CA VAL A 66 -3.75 7.33 12.72
C VAL A 66 -2.65 6.97 13.73
N PRO A 67 -2.73 7.42 15.00
CA PRO A 67 -1.73 7.08 16.01
C PRO A 67 -1.82 5.61 16.42
N ASN A 68 -0.75 5.05 16.99
CA ASN A 68 -0.71 3.63 17.39
C ASN A 68 -1.62 3.27 18.58
N ARG A 69 -2.24 4.24 19.25
CA ARG A 69 -3.19 4.03 20.35
C ARG A 69 -4.48 4.80 20.08
N ALA A 70 -5.62 4.15 20.29
CA ALA A 70 -6.91 4.81 20.21
C ALA A 70 -7.06 5.86 21.32
N ARG A 71 -7.56 7.05 20.97
CA ARG A 71 -7.75 8.15 21.94
C ARG A 71 -8.94 7.93 22.88
N LYS A 72 -9.98 7.24 22.41
CA LYS A 72 -11.27 7.11 23.11
C LYS A 72 -11.53 5.71 23.69
N ILE A 73 -10.82 4.69 23.20
CA ILE A 73 -11.05 3.29 23.58
C ILE A 73 -9.81 2.79 24.30
N LYS A 74 -9.97 2.40 25.58
CA LYS A 74 -8.88 1.83 26.37
C LYS A 74 -8.46 0.48 25.77
N ASN A 75 -7.16 0.18 25.85
CA ASN A 75 -6.57 -1.08 25.39
C ASN A 75 -6.78 -1.40 23.89
N LEU A 76 -7.09 -0.40 23.06
CA LEU A 76 -7.14 -0.53 21.60
C LEU A 76 -5.94 0.17 20.95
N TYR A 77 -5.25 -0.57 20.09
CA TYR A 77 -4.03 -0.14 19.40
C TYR A 77 -4.15 -0.40 17.90
N PHE A 78 -3.45 0.41 17.13
CA PHE A 78 -3.38 0.31 15.68
C PHE A 78 -1.94 0.07 15.26
N VAL A 79 -1.76 -0.78 14.25
CA VAL A 79 -0.46 -1.14 13.67
C VAL A 79 -0.66 -1.36 12.18
N GLY A 80 0.33 -0.98 11.37
CA GLY A 80 0.34 -1.27 9.94
C GLY A 80 0.64 -0.04 9.09
N GLY A 81 0.56 -0.21 7.77
CA GLY A 81 1.03 0.80 6.81
C GLY A 81 0.16 2.06 6.71
N ALA A 82 -1.08 2.00 7.20
CA ALA A 82 -1.97 3.16 7.29
C ALA A 82 -1.90 3.86 8.66
N THR A 83 -1.14 3.31 9.59
CA THR A 83 -0.94 3.84 10.94
C THR A 83 0.42 4.53 11.01
N HIS A 84 0.61 5.43 11.98
CA HIS A 84 1.93 5.94 12.32
C HIS A 84 2.93 4.79 12.54
N PRO A 85 4.18 4.89 12.07
CA PRO A 85 4.75 6.03 11.34
C PRO A 85 4.41 6.09 9.86
N GLY A 86 3.95 5.01 9.19
CA GLY A 86 3.52 5.03 7.79
C GLY A 86 3.68 3.68 7.07
N GLY A 87 3.51 3.70 5.75
CA GLY A 87 3.60 2.50 4.91
C GLY A 87 5.02 2.10 4.51
N GLY A 88 5.17 0.88 4.00
CA GLY A 88 6.47 0.27 3.64
C GLY A 88 7.02 -0.59 4.77
N MET A 89 7.74 -1.67 4.43
CA MET A 89 8.16 -2.68 5.41
C MET A 89 8.87 -2.10 6.65
N PRO A 90 9.84 -1.18 6.54
CA PRO A 90 10.52 -0.64 7.72
C PRO A 90 9.58 0.12 8.65
N LEU A 91 8.68 0.94 8.09
CA LEU A 91 7.75 1.77 8.87
C LEU A 91 6.63 0.93 9.49
N VAL A 92 6.19 -0.13 8.83
CA VAL A 92 5.23 -1.10 9.39
C VAL A 92 5.84 -1.82 10.58
N LEU A 93 7.09 -2.27 10.49
CA LEU A 93 7.79 -2.90 11.62
C LEU A 93 7.92 -1.93 12.80
N LEU A 94 8.27 -0.67 12.52
CA LEU A 94 8.33 0.36 13.57
C LEU A 94 6.97 0.65 14.19
N SER A 95 5.88 0.65 13.39
CA SER A 95 4.50 0.75 13.87
C SER A 95 4.18 -0.33 14.91
N GLY A 96 4.55 -1.58 14.62
CA GLY A 96 4.38 -2.72 15.53
C GLY A 96 5.18 -2.54 16.82
N LYS A 97 6.45 -2.14 16.72
CA LYS A 97 7.31 -1.85 17.88
C LYS A 97 6.70 -0.78 18.77
N MET A 98 6.28 0.36 18.20
CA MET A 98 5.67 1.46 18.96
C MET A 98 4.36 1.02 19.64
N ALA A 99 3.50 0.28 18.95
CA ALA A 99 2.28 -0.26 19.55
C ALA A 99 2.61 -1.18 20.73
N SER A 100 3.61 -2.07 20.60
CA SER A 100 4.02 -2.97 21.68
C SER A 100 4.57 -2.22 22.90
N GLU A 101 5.36 -1.16 22.69
CA GLU A 101 5.88 -0.31 23.75
C GLU A 101 4.75 0.41 24.49
N LEU A 102 3.75 0.90 23.75
CA LEU A 102 2.55 1.54 24.33
C LEU A 102 1.65 0.55 25.11
N ILE A 103 1.73 -0.75 24.82
CA ILE A 103 1.08 -1.81 25.61
C ILE A 103 1.83 -2.01 26.92
N LEU A 104 3.15 -2.19 26.87
CA LEU A 104 3.98 -2.42 28.06
C LEU A 104 4.02 -1.25 29.04
N LEU A 105 3.86 -0.01 28.55
CA LEU A 105 3.83 1.20 29.37
C LEU A 105 2.50 1.42 30.11
N GLN A 106 1.42 0.73 29.72
CA GLN A 106 0.15 0.80 30.45
C GLN A 106 0.18 -0.15 31.65
N LYS A 107 0.66 0.38 32.78
CA LYS A 107 0.32 -0.15 34.11
C LYS A 107 -1.09 0.26 34.50
#